data_AF-A0A8S0VS15-F1
#
_entry.id   AF-A0A8S0VS15-F1
#
_cell.length_a   1.000
_cell.length_b   1.000
_cell.length_c   1.000
_cell.angle_alpha   90.00
_cell.angle_beta   90.00
_cell.angle_gamma   90.00
#
_symmetry.space_group_name_H-M   'P 1'
#
loop_
_entity.id
_entity.type
_entity.pdbx_description
1 polymer ?
#
loop_
_entity_poly.entity_id
_entity_poly.type
_entity_poly.pdbx_seq_one_letter_code
_entity_poly.pdbx_strand_id
1 'polypeptide(L)'
;MLATHGPSGKDIIGTKIDPEDMDTWRDDPESIEPSSGSAVSSTIQLDGETTGEGEGLEISKWRRHPSQNNIMLCGLNTRKGEYYYCHAFDHEAGGKLTTRYLGHGGSVDGFSASVNADPNVFLTWCSDGHARLYDVRHPLPVLTIASAKHLEPMPAAVLAHPDGIPYRSLIFTGTARSKCINLWDVRSRAMLYELATGNNCVEALAWDETSNSLYAATSCPHIDWNGRHLDYRPARIPKVRTGEDEDGEGDSEDNAEEDDIEEPSDDICWPKGAHHAEDHFGHVFDAGDHRLYKFKFKMDPDPNQLPYYGSASLSTGFW
;
A
#
# COMPACT_ATOMS: atom_id res chain seq x y z
N MET A 1 4.51 12.45 -28.97
CA MET A 1 3.61 11.68 -29.85
C MET A 1 3.96 10.21 -29.71
N LEU A 2 2.98 9.35 -29.42
CA LEU A 2 3.20 7.92 -29.27
C LEU A 2 3.22 7.27 -30.67
N ALA A 3 4.26 6.49 -30.97
CA ALA A 3 4.44 5.83 -32.27
C ALA A 3 3.30 4.86 -32.65
N THR A 4 2.45 4.51 -31.69
CA THR A 4 1.31 3.61 -31.83
C THR A 4 0.08 4.25 -32.49
N HIS A 5 0.04 5.58 -32.62
CA HIS A 5 -1.11 6.33 -33.15
C HIS A 5 -0.91 6.77 -34.61
N GLY A 6 -0.26 5.91 -35.39
CA GLY A 6 0.06 6.15 -36.79
C GLY A 6 1.04 7.31 -37.04
N PRO A 7 1.30 7.66 -38.32
CA PRO A 7 2.27 8.69 -38.70
C PRO A 7 1.88 10.09 -38.22
N SER A 8 0.59 10.32 -37.98
CA SER A 8 0.00 11.59 -37.52
C SER A 8 0.07 11.74 -35.98
N GLY A 9 0.28 10.64 -35.25
CA GLY A 9 0.21 10.57 -33.80
C GLY A 9 -1.21 10.78 -33.24
N LYS A 10 -2.25 10.66 -34.07
CA LYS A 10 -3.66 10.91 -33.73
C LYS A 10 -4.59 9.74 -34.08
N ASP A 11 -4.07 8.68 -34.66
CA ASP A 11 -4.89 7.54 -35.05
C ASP A 11 -5.25 6.71 -33.81
N ILE A 12 -6.50 6.26 -33.75
CA ILE A 12 -7.01 5.44 -32.64
C ILE A 12 -6.39 4.04 -32.71
N ILE A 13 -5.97 3.50 -31.57
CA ILE A 13 -5.50 2.11 -31.50
C ILE A 13 -6.71 1.16 -31.48
N GLY A 14 -6.78 0.21 -32.40
CA GLY A 14 -7.87 -0.77 -32.43
C GLY A 14 -9.14 -0.27 -33.13
N THR A 15 -10.30 -0.72 -32.64
CA THR A 15 -11.62 -0.33 -33.14
C THR A 15 -12.18 0.83 -32.32
N LYS A 16 -12.90 1.73 -32.99
CA LYS A 16 -13.64 2.80 -32.33
C LYS A 16 -14.67 2.20 -31.37
N ILE A 17 -14.58 2.54 -30.09
CA ILE A 17 -15.61 2.24 -29.09
C ILE A 17 -16.74 3.26 -29.26
N ASP A 18 -17.99 2.80 -29.15
CA ASP A 18 -19.15 3.70 -29.16
C ASP A 18 -19.21 4.44 -27.81
N PRO A 19 -19.22 5.79 -27.80
CA PRO A 19 -19.39 6.55 -26.57
C PRO A 19 -20.68 6.21 -25.82
N GLU A 20 -21.73 5.75 -26.51
CA GLU A 20 -22.98 5.31 -25.87
C GLU A 20 -22.83 4.02 -25.06
N ASP A 21 -21.80 3.20 -25.35
CA ASP A 21 -21.46 1.99 -24.58
C ASP A 21 -20.59 2.29 -23.34
N MET A 22 -20.09 3.53 -23.21
CA MET A 22 -19.29 3.94 -22.06
C MET A 22 -20.21 4.46 -20.94
N ASP A 23 -20.53 3.59 -19.98
CA ASP A 23 -21.26 3.93 -18.75
C ASP A 23 -20.36 4.72 -17.77
N THR A 24 -19.92 5.92 -18.19
CA THR A 24 -19.03 6.77 -17.39
C THR A 24 -19.77 8.04 -16.96
N TRP A 25 -20.17 8.08 -15.70
CA TRP A 25 -20.82 9.23 -15.05
C TRP A 25 -19.91 10.45 -14.80
N ARG A 26 -18.62 10.40 -15.18
CA ARG A 26 -17.60 11.36 -14.70
C ARG A 26 -16.77 12.08 -15.76
N ASP A 27 -16.86 11.71 -17.03
CA ASP A 27 -16.01 12.30 -18.07
C ASP A 27 -16.85 12.79 -19.26
N ASP A 28 -16.46 13.92 -19.83
CA ASP A 28 -16.96 14.34 -21.14
C ASP A 28 -16.47 13.31 -22.17
N PRO A 29 -17.38 12.59 -22.88
CA PRO A 29 -17.00 11.56 -23.83
C PRO A 29 -16.03 12.07 -24.92
N GLU A 30 -16.02 13.38 -25.19
CA GLU A 30 -15.09 14.01 -26.13
C GLU A 30 -13.64 14.08 -25.64
N SER A 31 -13.42 13.93 -24.33
CA SER A 31 -12.09 13.93 -23.69
C SER A 31 -11.50 12.54 -23.50
N ILE A 32 -12.25 11.48 -23.80
CA ILE A 32 -11.79 10.09 -23.73
C ILE A 32 -11.38 9.62 -25.12
N GLU A 33 -10.21 9.00 -25.23
CA GLU A 33 -9.84 8.29 -26.47
C GLU A 33 -10.59 6.94 -26.52
N PRO A 34 -11.50 6.72 -27.49
CA PRO A 34 -12.28 5.49 -27.59
C PRO A 34 -11.50 4.41 -28.35
N SER A 35 -10.48 3.86 -27.69
CA SER A 35 -9.60 2.81 -28.23
C SER A 35 -9.92 1.44 -27.62
N SER A 36 -10.12 0.42 -28.45
CA SER A 36 -10.23 -0.98 -27.99
C SER A 36 -8.88 -1.69 -27.80
N GLY A 37 -7.77 -0.96 -27.98
CA GLY A 37 -6.43 -1.50 -27.86
C GLY A 37 -6.00 -2.36 -29.06
N SER A 38 -4.88 -3.06 -28.92
CA SER A 38 -4.36 -3.94 -29.97
C SER A 38 -5.01 -5.31 -29.91
N ALA A 39 -5.19 -5.95 -31.07
CA ALA A 39 -5.63 -7.34 -31.12
C ALA A 39 -4.65 -8.25 -30.37
N VAL A 40 -5.18 -9.26 -29.67
CA VAL A 40 -4.38 -10.26 -28.97
C VAL A 40 -3.49 -10.97 -29.98
N SER A 41 -2.18 -10.92 -29.78
CA SER A 41 -1.21 -11.58 -30.65
C SER A 41 -1.03 -13.06 -30.34
N SER A 42 -1.27 -13.47 -29.10
CA SER A 42 -1.10 -14.86 -28.64
C SER A 42 -1.94 -15.15 -27.41
N THR A 43 -2.46 -16.37 -27.32
CA THR A 43 -3.17 -16.90 -26.14
C THR A 43 -2.45 -18.17 -25.67
N ILE A 44 -2.15 -18.22 -24.37
CA ILE A 44 -1.52 -19.38 -23.74
C ILE A 44 -2.52 -19.93 -22.72
N GLN A 45 -2.84 -21.21 -22.84
CA GLN A 45 -3.65 -21.91 -21.84
C GLN A 45 -2.73 -22.38 -20.72
N LEU A 46 -3.08 -22.05 -19.48
CA LEU A 46 -2.32 -22.52 -18.32
C LEU A 46 -2.64 -23.99 -18.06
N ASP A 47 -1.62 -24.76 -17.75
CA ASP A 47 -1.75 -26.18 -17.46
C ASP A 47 -2.37 -26.38 -16.07
N GLY A 48 -3.70 -26.56 -16.02
CA GLY A 48 -4.46 -26.89 -14.81
C GLY A 48 -4.36 -28.36 -14.39
N GLU A 49 -3.96 -29.26 -15.28
CA GLU A 49 -3.79 -30.67 -14.91
C GLU A 49 -2.60 -30.85 -13.97
N THR A 50 -1.49 -30.14 -14.22
CA THR A 50 -0.29 -30.21 -13.37
C THR A 50 -0.42 -29.51 -12.03
N THR A 51 -1.34 -28.56 -11.87
CA THR A 51 -1.65 -27.98 -10.56
C THR A 51 -2.52 -28.94 -9.73
N GLY A 52 -3.21 -29.92 -10.34
CA GLY A 52 -4.25 -30.70 -9.67
C GLY A 52 -5.50 -29.87 -9.36
N GLU A 53 -5.59 -28.69 -9.95
CA GLU A 53 -6.64 -27.70 -9.78
C GLU A 53 -7.33 -27.67 -11.15
N GLY A 54 -8.53 -28.25 -11.25
CA GLY A 54 -9.18 -28.58 -12.55
C GLY A 54 -9.33 -27.43 -13.55
N GLU A 55 -10.05 -27.69 -14.65
CA GLU A 55 -10.20 -26.71 -15.75
C GLU A 55 -10.70 -25.34 -15.24
N GLY A 56 -9.96 -24.27 -15.53
CA GLY A 56 -10.39 -22.89 -15.27
C GLY A 56 -9.52 -22.07 -14.30
N LEU A 57 -8.19 -22.20 -14.35
CA LEU A 57 -7.29 -21.28 -13.63
C LEU A 57 -7.48 -19.84 -14.11
N GLU A 58 -7.86 -18.96 -13.19
CA GLU A 58 -7.98 -17.53 -13.44
C GLU A 58 -6.90 -16.79 -12.67
N ILE A 59 -5.99 -16.14 -13.39
CA ILE A 59 -4.98 -15.26 -12.79
C ILE A 59 -5.68 -14.03 -12.23
N SER A 60 -5.54 -13.79 -10.92
CA SER A 60 -6.00 -12.56 -10.27
C SER A 60 -4.91 -11.48 -10.27
N LYS A 61 -3.67 -11.89 -9.99
CA LYS A 61 -2.50 -11.03 -9.90
C LYS A 61 -1.31 -11.75 -10.51
N TRP A 62 -0.41 -11.00 -11.14
CA TRP A 62 0.81 -11.58 -11.67
C TRP A 62 1.99 -10.61 -11.63
N ARG A 63 3.20 -11.17 -11.70
CA ARG A 63 4.45 -10.45 -11.88
C ARG A 63 5.45 -11.33 -12.61
N ARG A 64 6.41 -10.72 -13.33
CA ARG A 64 7.52 -11.47 -13.92
C ARG A 64 8.40 -12.06 -12.80
N HIS A 65 8.92 -13.26 -13.01
CA HIS A 65 9.90 -13.87 -12.11
C HIS A 65 11.18 -13.02 -12.05
N PRO A 66 11.80 -12.84 -10.87
CA PRO A 66 12.93 -11.90 -10.72
C PRO A 66 14.18 -12.29 -11.51
N SER A 67 14.40 -13.58 -11.78
CA SER A 67 15.57 -14.09 -12.52
C SER A 67 15.28 -14.74 -13.87
N GLN A 68 14.02 -15.06 -14.18
CA GLN A 68 13.66 -15.89 -15.33
C GLN A 68 12.57 -15.21 -16.16
N ASN A 69 12.94 -14.65 -17.32
CA ASN A 69 12.03 -13.83 -18.11
C ASN A 69 10.83 -14.60 -18.68
N ASN A 70 11.00 -15.90 -18.96
CA ASN A 70 9.97 -16.81 -19.44
C ASN A 70 8.99 -17.24 -18.33
N ILE A 71 9.28 -16.95 -17.06
CA ILE A 71 8.45 -17.35 -15.93
C ILE A 71 7.62 -16.19 -15.39
N MET A 72 6.34 -16.47 -15.17
CA MET A 72 5.38 -15.58 -14.56
C MET A 72 4.98 -16.12 -13.19
N LEU A 73 5.13 -15.28 -12.16
CA LEU A 73 4.57 -15.50 -10.83
C LEU A 73 3.10 -15.09 -10.85
N CYS A 74 2.21 -15.96 -10.38
CA CYS A 74 0.77 -15.77 -10.42
C CYS A 74 0.14 -16.05 -9.06
N GLY A 75 -0.75 -15.15 -8.65
CA GLY A 75 -1.82 -15.43 -7.69
C GLY A 75 -3.08 -15.79 -8.46
N LEU A 76 -3.80 -16.81 -7.98
CA LEU A 76 -5.05 -17.25 -8.61
C LEU A 76 -6.25 -16.59 -7.95
N ASN A 77 -7.37 -16.53 -8.68
CA ASN A 77 -8.64 -16.06 -8.17
C ASN A 77 -9.25 -17.13 -7.24
N THR A 78 -9.19 -16.88 -5.94
CA THR A 78 -9.69 -17.80 -4.91
C THR A 78 -11.22 -17.91 -4.86
N ARG A 79 -11.97 -17.10 -5.64
CA ARG A 79 -13.43 -17.25 -5.73
C ARG A 79 -13.85 -18.44 -6.57
N LYS A 80 -12.97 -18.92 -7.47
CA LYS A 80 -13.21 -20.08 -8.35
C LYS A 80 -12.59 -21.38 -7.84
N GLY A 81 -11.83 -21.33 -6.75
CA GLY A 81 -11.25 -22.50 -6.11
C GLY A 81 -10.50 -22.14 -4.82
N GLU A 82 -10.39 -23.10 -3.90
CA GLU A 82 -9.71 -22.92 -2.60
C GLU A 82 -8.19 -23.12 -2.73
N TYR A 83 -7.56 -22.38 -3.64
CA TYR A 83 -6.13 -22.51 -3.93
C TYR A 83 -5.38 -21.26 -3.45
N TYR A 84 -4.73 -21.38 -2.30
CA TYR A 84 -3.96 -20.31 -1.66
C TYR A 84 -2.46 -20.49 -1.93
N TYR A 85 -2.08 -20.49 -3.21
CA TYR A 85 -0.69 -20.66 -3.60
C TYR A 85 -0.26 -19.56 -4.56
N CYS A 86 1.05 -19.26 -4.53
CA CYS A 86 1.69 -18.58 -5.64
C CYS A 86 2.24 -19.63 -6.62
N HIS A 87 1.86 -19.51 -7.89
CA HIS A 87 2.28 -20.40 -8.96
C HIS A 87 3.31 -19.71 -9.86
N ALA A 88 4.32 -20.45 -10.30
CA ALA A 88 5.26 -20.02 -11.32
C ALA A 88 4.98 -20.77 -12.62
N PHE A 89 4.47 -20.07 -13.64
CA PHE A 89 4.16 -20.64 -14.95
C PHE A 89 5.20 -20.21 -15.99
N ASP A 90 5.66 -21.16 -16.80
CA ASP A 90 6.52 -20.89 -17.94
C ASP A 90 5.67 -20.62 -19.18
N HIS A 91 5.67 -19.37 -19.65
CA HIS A 91 4.85 -18.96 -20.79
C HIS A 91 5.48 -19.33 -22.15
N GLU A 92 6.78 -19.61 -22.20
CA GLU A 92 7.43 -20.14 -23.42
C GLU A 92 7.21 -21.65 -23.54
N ALA A 93 7.09 -22.36 -22.42
CA ALA A 93 6.75 -23.78 -22.37
C ALA A 93 5.22 -24.04 -22.31
N GLY A 94 4.42 -23.18 -22.95
CA GLY A 94 2.98 -23.39 -23.10
C GLY A 94 2.16 -23.29 -21.81
N GLY A 95 2.58 -22.46 -20.85
CA GLY A 95 1.84 -22.23 -19.61
C GLY A 95 2.03 -23.33 -18.57
N LYS A 96 3.10 -24.11 -18.67
CA LYS A 96 3.39 -25.22 -17.76
C LYS A 96 3.76 -24.72 -16.36
N LEU A 97 3.22 -25.38 -15.32
CA LEU A 97 3.62 -25.12 -13.95
C LEU A 97 5.08 -25.56 -13.71
N THR A 98 5.91 -24.62 -13.28
CA THR A 98 7.32 -24.86 -12.93
C THR A 98 7.51 -25.04 -11.43
N THR A 99 6.89 -24.20 -10.61
CA THR A 99 7.04 -24.23 -9.15
C THR A 99 5.78 -23.73 -8.46
N ARG A 100 5.47 -24.34 -7.31
CA ARG A 100 4.43 -23.87 -6.39
C ARG A 100 5.08 -23.35 -5.11
N TYR A 101 4.85 -22.09 -4.81
CA TYR A 101 5.28 -21.46 -3.57
C TYR A 101 4.15 -21.58 -2.54
N LEU A 102 4.47 -22.19 -1.40
CA LEU A 102 3.51 -22.59 -0.37
C LEU A 102 3.51 -21.61 0.81
N GLY A 103 2.47 -21.69 1.63
CA GLY A 103 2.40 -21.03 2.94
C GLY A 103 1.38 -19.91 3.05
N HIS A 104 0.68 -19.53 1.97
CA HIS A 104 -0.42 -18.57 2.01
C HIS A 104 -1.68 -19.21 2.59
N GLY A 105 -2.41 -18.44 3.40
CA GLY A 105 -3.71 -18.81 3.98
C GLY A 105 -4.89 -18.05 3.36
N GLY A 106 -4.66 -17.35 2.24
CA GLY A 106 -5.63 -16.52 1.56
C GLY A 106 -5.21 -16.17 0.13
N SER A 107 -5.95 -15.25 -0.49
CA SER A 107 -5.65 -14.76 -1.85
C SER A 107 -4.34 -13.98 -1.87
N VAL A 108 -3.50 -14.20 -2.87
CA VAL A 108 -2.30 -13.38 -3.09
C VAL A 108 -2.73 -12.07 -3.73
N ASP A 109 -2.61 -10.97 -3.00
CA ASP A 109 -3.12 -9.66 -3.40
C ASP A 109 -2.08 -8.84 -4.19
N GLY A 110 -0.80 -9.22 -4.08
CA GLY A 110 0.23 -8.71 -4.99
C GLY A 110 1.63 -9.23 -4.75
N PHE A 111 2.55 -8.68 -5.55
CA PHE A 111 3.94 -9.11 -5.67
C PHE A 111 4.89 -7.91 -5.69
N SER A 112 6.03 -8.05 -5.03
CA SER A 112 7.19 -7.15 -5.20
C SER A 112 8.43 -7.97 -5.49
N ALA A 113 9.23 -7.52 -6.45
CA ALA A 113 10.45 -8.20 -6.88
C ALA A 113 11.40 -7.14 -7.46
N SER A 114 12.67 -7.17 -7.08
CA SER A 114 13.71 -6.33 -7.68
C SER A 114 14.60 -7.16 -8.57
N VAL A 115 14.41 -7.02 -9.88
CA VAL A 115 15.21 -7.71 -10.90
C VAL A 115 16.67 -7.26 -10.86
N ASN A 116 16.90 -5.98 -10.53
CA ASN A 116 18.22 -5.37 -10.63
C ASN A 116 19.07 -5.56 -9.37
N ALA A 117 18.46 -5.52 -8.18
CA ALA A 117 19.20 -5.65 -6.94
C ALA A 117 19.36 -7.13 -6.55
N ASP A 118 18.26 -7.87 -6.39
CA ASP A 118 18.29 -9.26 -5.92
C ASP A 118 17.39 -10.18 -6.77
N PRO A 119 17.93 -10.81 -7.82
CA PRO A 119 17.15 -11.61 -8.75
C PRO A 119 16.69 -12.96 -8.16
N ASN A 120 17.09 -13.28 -6.93
CA ASN A 120 16.75 -14.56 -6.30
C ASN A 120 15.61 -14.45 -5.30
N VAL A 121 15.07 -13.25 -5.06
CA VAL A 121 14.04 -13.05 -4.05
C VAL A 121 12.83 -12.33 -4.62
N PHE A 122 11.68 -12.64 -4.05
CA PHE A 122 10.46 -11.88 -4.28
C PHE A 122 9.59 -11.92 -3.03
N LEU A 123 8.76 -10.90 -2.90
CA LEU A 123 7.80 -10.71 -1.84
C LEU A 123 6.39 -10.93 -2.39
N THR A 124 5.57 -11.60 -1.61
CA THR A 124 4.13 -11.67 -1.81
C THR A 124 3.43 -11.09 -0.59
N TRP A 125 2.25 -10.52 -0.76
CA TRP A 125 1.34 -10.20 0.35
C TRP A 125 -0.03 -10.77 0.06
N CYS A 126 -0.75 -11.06 1.14
CA CYS A 126 -1.92 -11.90 1.08
C CYS A 126 -3.06 -11.32 1.94
N SER A 127 -4.29 -11.63 1.55
CA SER A 127 -5.50 -11.26 2.27
C SER A 127 -5.55 -11.86 3.69
N ASP A 128 -4.69 -12.84 3.99
CA ASP A 128 -4.47 -13.40 5.32
C ASP A 128 -3.66 -12.49 6.26
N GLY A 129 -3.31 -11.27 5.83
CA GLY A 129 -2.61 -10.30 6.66
C GLY A 129 -1.11 -10.52 6.80
N HIS A 130 -0.50 -11.36 5.95
CA HIS A 130 0.94 -11.63 5.99
C HIS A 130 1.63 -11.31 4.66
N ALA A 131 2.83 -10.74 4.76
CA ALA A 131 3.81 -10.69 3.69
C ALA A 131 4.79 -11.85 3.83
N ARG A 132 5.17 -12.45 2.70
CA ARG A 132 6.07 -13.60 2.64
C ARG A 132 7.18 -13.33 1.64
N LEU A 133 8.41 -13.37 2.12
CA LEU A 133 9.62 -13.28 1.31
C LEU A 133 10.05 -14.70 0.92
N TYR A 134 10.16 -14.92 -0.38
CA TYR A 134 10.60 -16.18 -0.96
C TYR A 134 11.97 -16.02 -1.57
N ASP A 135 12.75 -17.08 -1.47
CA ASP A 135 13.89 -17.34 -2.34
C ASP A 135 13.41 -18.24 -3.48
N VAL A 136 13.66 -17.86 -4.73
CA VAL A 136 13.17 -18.59 -5.92
C VAL A 136 13.65 -20.05 -5.98
N ARG A 137 14.71 -20.37 -5.24
CA ARG A 137 15.27 -21.73 -5.16
C ARG A 137 14.51 -22.64 -4.20
N HIS A 138 13.61 -22.07 -3.38
CA HIS A 138 12.91 -22.78 -2.33
C HIS A 138 11.39 -22.50 -2.38
N PRO A 139 10.54 -23.55 -2.33
CA PRO A 139 9.09 -23.38 -2.40
C PRO A 139 8.47 -22.82 -1.10
N LEU A 140 9.23 -22.79 0.00
CA LEU A 140 8.78 -22.29 1.30
C LEU A 140 9.32 -20.86 1.55
N PRO A 141 8.56 -20.01 2.27
CA PRO A 141 9.00 -18.66 2.57
C PRO A 141 10.22 -18.67 3.50
N VAL A 142 11.16 -17.79 3.23
CA VAL A 142 12.35 -17.54 4.06
C VAL A 142 11.99 -16.66 5.27
N LEU A 143 11.02 -15.76 5.08
CA LEU A 143 10.52 -14.86 6.11
C LEU A 143 9.03 -14.62 5.91
N THR A 144 8.28 -14.63 7.01
CA THR A 144 6.85 -14.26 7.07
C THR A 144 6.70 -13.09 8.05
N ILE A 145 6.03 -12.04 7.60
CA ILE A 145 5.80 -10.79 8.35
C ILE A 145 4.30 -10.58 8.49
N ALA A 146 3.82 -10.41 9.71
CA ALA A 146 2.43 -10.02 9.97
C ALA A 146 2.26 -8.51 9.79
N SER A 147 1.09 -8.09 9.28
CA SER A 147 0.74 -6.68 9.06
C SER A 147 0.78 -5.85 10.34
N ALA A 148 0.21 -6.37 11.42
CA ALA A 148 0.17 -5.74 12.74
C ALA A 148 0.13 -6.79 13.86
N LYS A 149 0.13 -6.31 15.11
CA LYS A 149 -0.01 -7.17 16.31
C LYS A 149 -1.31 -7.98 16.30
N HIS A 150 -2.38 -7.40 15.74
CA HIS A 150 -3.64 -8.07 15.51
C HIS A 150 -3.78 -8.39 14.03
N LEU A 151 -4.38 -9.55 13.72
CA LEU A 151 -4.60 -9.98 12.35
C LEU A 151 -5.49 -8.96 11.62
N GLU A 152 -4.93 -8.29 10.63
CA GLU A 152 -5.64 -7.38 9.74
C GLU A 152 -5.21 -7.58 8.29
N PRO A 153 -6.07 -7.23 7.30
CA PRO A 153 -5.72 -7.30 5.90
C PRO A 153 -4.44 -6.50 5.59
N MET A 154 -3.61 -7.05 4.70
CA MET A 154 -2.41 -6.39 4.21
C MET A 154 -2.64 -5.91 2.77
N PRO A 155 -3.10 -4.66 2.56
CA PRO A 155 -3.41 -4.15 1.23
C PRO A 155 -2.18 -4.03 0.33
N ALA A 156 -1.02 -3.72 0.91
CA ALA A 156 0.21 -3.48 0.16
C ALA A 156 1.46 -3.87 0.94
N ALA A 157 2.44 -4.41 0.22
CA ALA A 157 3.81 -4.53 0.71
C ALA A 157 4.79 -4.29 -0.43
N VAL A 158 6.00 -3.84 -0.12
CA VAL A 158 7.04 -3.66 -1.14
C VAL A 158 8.41 -4.02 -0.58
N LEU A 159 9.15 -4.82 -1.35
CA LEU A 159 10.57 -5.08 -1.13
C LEU A 159 11.38 -3.92 -1.71
N ALA A 160 12.28 -3.39 -0.89
CA ALA A 160 13.13 -2.25 -1.22
C ALA A 160 14.60 -2.61 -1.01
N HIS A 161 15.43 -2.26 -1.98
CA HIS A 161 16.88 -2.34 -1.87
C HIS A 161 17.44 -0.91 -2.00
N PRO A 162 17.67 -0.21 -0.88
CA PRO A 162 18.30 1.10 -0.90
C PRO A 162 19.64 1.03 -1.63
N ASP A 163 19.89 1.99 -2.51
CA ASP A 163 21.09 2.07 -3.35
C ASP A 163 21.33 0.86 -4.27
N GLY A 164 20.31 0.01 -4.46
CA GLY A 164 20.43 -1.25 -5.22
C GLY A 164 21.29 -2.31 -4.52
N ILE A 165 21.55 -2.18 -3.21
CA ILE A 165 22.41 -3.09 -2.46
C ILE A 165 21.56 -4.17 -1.74
N PRO A 166 21.66 -5.46 -2.12
CA PRO A 166 20.83 -6.53 -1.54
C PRO A 166 21.01 -6.75 -0.03
N TYR A 167 22.20 -6.45 0.49
CA TYR A 167 22.51 -6.64 1.91
C TYR A 167 21.80 -5.67 2.85
N ARG A 168 21.08 -4.68 2.31
CA ARG A 168 20.25 -3.71 3.02
C ARG A 168 18.77 -3.83 2.66
N SER A 169 18.31 -5.05 2.33
CA SER A 169 16.91 -5.30 1.97
C SER A 169 15.97 -4.87 3.09
N LEU A 170 15.05 -3.97 2.75
CA LEU A 170 13.99 -3.48 3.60
C LEU A 170 12.65 -3.96 3.04
N ILE A 171 11.68 -4.18 3.92
CA ILE A 171 10.30 -4.46 3.53
C ILE A 171 9.42 -3.39 4.16
N PHE A 172 8.60 -2.75 3.33
CA PHE A 172 7.54 -1.88 3.78
C PHE A 172 6.22 -2.64 3.70
N THR A 173 5.43 -2.62 4.78
CA THR A 173 4.08 -3.19 4.81
C THR A 173 3.08 -2.11 5.16
N GLY A 174 2.10 -1.89 4.31
CA GLY A 174 0.99 -0.98 4.56
C GLY A 174 -0.13 -1.68 5.31
N THR A 175 -0.76 -0.96 6.22
CA THR A 175 -1.90 -1.45 7.00
C THR A 175 -3.17 -0.70 6.64
N ALA A 176 -4.30 -1.42 6.70
CA ALA A 176 -5.61 -0.83 6.45
C ALA A 176 -6.20 -0.23 7.75
N ARG A 177 -6.29 -1.02 8.83
CA ARG A 177 -6.91 -0.58 10.09
C ARG A 177 -5.93 0.11 11.02
N SER A 178 -4.69 -0.39 11.08
CA SER A 178 -3.66 0.27 11.89
C SER A 178 -3.25 1.62 11.31
N LYS A 179 -3.53 1.91 10.03
CA LYS A 179 -3.35 3.24 9.41
C LYS A 179 -1.90 3.75 9.54
N CYS A 180 -0.96 2.87 9.23
CA CYS A 180 0.46 3.13 9.26
C CYS A 180 1.20 2.28 8.21
N ILE A 181 2.46 2.64 7.95
CA ILE A 181 3.38 1.80 7.18
C ILE A 181 4.48 1.32 8.12
N ASN A 182 4.64 0.01 8.22
CA ASN A 182 5.71 -0.60 9.01
C ASN A 182 6.92 -0.87 8.13
N LEU A 183 8.09 -0.43 8.59
CA LEU A 183 9.39 -0.67 7.96
C LEU A 183 10.12 -1.79 8.71
N TRP A 184 10.46 -2.84 7.98
CA TRP A 184 11.14 -4.02 8.47
C TRP A 184 12.51 -4.16 7.84
N ASP A 185 13.50 -4.57 8.63
CA ASP A 185 14.80 -4.99 8.12
C ASP A 185 14.84 -6.52 8.01
N VAL A 186 15.15 -7.01 6.81
CA VAL A 186 15.09 -8.44 6.48
C VAL A 186 16.13 -9.24 7.27
N ARG A 187 17.29 -8.63 7.58
CA ARG A 187 18.41 -9.31 8.22
C ARG A 187 18.21 -9.48 9.72
N SER A 188 17.81 -8.41 10.39
CA SER A 188 17.49 -8.37 11.82
C SER A 188 16.13 -9.02 12.12
N ARG A 189 15.27 -9.18 11.09
CA ARG A 189 13.91 -9.72 11.22
C ARG A 189 13.08 -8.93 12.24
N ALA A 190 13.33 -7.62 12.30
CA ALA A 190 12.72 -6.72 13.25
C ALA A 190 12.10 -5.52 12.52
N MET A 191 11.01 -5.02 13.10
CA MET A 191 10.43 -3.74 12.71
C MET A 191 11.35 -2.64 13.23
N LEU A 192 11.71 -1.70 12.34
CA LEU A 192 12.57 -0.57 12.66
C LEU A 192 11.75 0.68 12.96
N TYR A 193 10.77 0.98 12.10
CA TYR A 193 10.00 2.21 12.17
C TYR A 193 8.53 1.97 11.80
N GLU A 194 7.68 2.82 12.35
CA GLU A 194 6.30 3.00 11.94
C GLU A 194 6.18 4.39 11.31
N LEU A 195 5.65 4.49 10.10
CA LEU A 195 5.51 5.75 9.36
C LEU A 195 4.04 6.17 9.38
N ALA A 196 3.80 7.42 9.78
CA ALA A 196 2.48 8.01 9.84
C ALA A 196 1.88 8.22 8.45
N THR A 197 0.59 7.89 8.29
CA THR A 197 -0.20 8.18 7.08
C THR A 197 -1.32 9.19 7.35
N GLY A 198 -1.32 9.81 8.54
CA GLY A 198 -2.33 10.80 8.94
C GLY A 198 -3.72 10.18 9.08
N ASN A 199 -3.83 9.07 9.81
CA ASN A 199 -5.07 8.30 10.02
C ASN A 199 -5.73 7.71 8.76
N ASN A 200 -5.02 7.70 7.64
CA ASN A 200 -5.46 7.09 6.39
C ASN A 200 -5.08 5.61 6.29
N CYS A 201 -5.95 4.84 5.65
CA CYS A 201 -5.67 3.46 5.24
C CYS A 201 -4.61 3.48 4.12
N VAL A 202 -3.64 2.56 4.15
CA VAL A 202 -2.71 2.39 3.04
C VAL A 202 -3.36 1.52 1.97
N GLU A 203 -3.38 1.97 0.72
CA GLU A 203 -3.98 1.21 -0.39
C GLU A 203 -2.92 0.57 -1.28
N ALA A 204 -1.85 1.31 -1.57
CA ALA A 204 -0.78 0.84 -2.44
C ALA A 204 0.57 1.44 -2.03
N LEU A 205 1.64 0.67 -2.27
CA LEU A 205 3.02 1.08 -2.04
C LEU A 205 3.85 0.87 -3.30
N ALA A 206 4.75 1.81 -3.57
CA ALA A 206 5.73 1.69 -4.65
C ALA A 206 7.10 2.21 -4.19
N TRP A 207 8.14 1.42 -4.41
CA TRP A 207 9.52 1.81 -4.12
C TRP A 207 10.22 2.29 -5.40
N ASP A 208 10.86 3.46 -5.33
CA ASP A 208 11.75 3.95 -6.35
C ASP A 208 13.20 3.83 -5.87
N GLU A 209 13.94 2.90 -6.48
CA GLU A 209 15.34 2.65 -6.20
C GLU A 209 16.23 3.85 -6.55
N THR A 210 15.87 4.64 -7.56
CA THR A 210 16.72 5.75 -8.04
C THR A 210 16.70 6.95 -7.10
N SER A 211 15.54 7.25 -6.52
CA SER A 211 15.39 8.36 -5.59
C SER A 211 15.37 7.94 -4.11
N ASN A 212 15.57 6.63 -3.84
CA ASN A 212 15.44 6.02 -2.51
C ASN A 212 14.18 6.53 -1.79
N SER A 213 13.05 6.51 -2.50
CA SER A 213 11.79 7.06 -2.03
C SER A 213 10.68 6.03 -2.10
N LEU A 214 9.88 5.98 -1.04
CA LEU A 214 8.66 5.20 -0.97
C LEU A 214 7.48 6.11 -1.31
N TYR A 215 6.67 5.70 -2.27
CA TYR A 215 5.38 6.31 -2.57
C TYR A 215 4.27 5.49 -1.94
N ALA A 216 3.34 6.15 -1.27
CA ALA A 216 2.20 5.51 -0.65
C ALA A 216 0.91 6.19 -1.06
N ALA A 217 0.01 5.45 -1.70
CA ALA A 217 -1.35 5.89 -1.96
C ALA A 217 -2.21 5.52 -0.75
N THR A 218 -2.94 6.49 -0.20
CA THR A 218 -3.72 6.33 1.02
C THR A 218 -5.14 6.85 0.85
N SER A 219 -6.08 6.22 1.54
CA SER A 219 -7.49 6.61 1.53
C SER A 219 -7.94 7.09 2.91
N CYS A 220 -8.70 8.18 2.96
CA CYS A 220 -9.31 8.65 4.20
C CYS A 220 -10.64 7.93 4.42
N PRO A 221 -10.77 7.10 5.46
CA PRO A 221 -12.04 6.42 5.76
C PRO A 221 -13.09 7.36 6.39
N HIS A 222 -12.69 8.59 6.70
CA HIS A 222 -13.52 9.58 7.41
C HIS A 222 -14.06 10.67 6.48
N ILE A 223 -14.03 10.43 5.18
CA ILE A 223 -14.66 11.28 4.15
C ILE A 223 -15.71 10.47 3.40
N ASP A 224 -16.89 11.06 3.19
CA ASP A 224 -17.93 10.47 2.34
C ASP A 224 -17.69 10.75 0.84
N TRP A 225 -18.52 10.14 -0.01
CA TRP A 225 -18.43 10.32 -1.47
C TRP A 225 -18.71 11.77 -1.94
N ASN A 226 -19.23 12.64 -1.07
CA ASN A 226 -19.45 14.07 -1.31
C ASN A 226 -18.31 14.95 -0.76
N GLY A 227 -17.24 14.36 -0.23
CA GLY A 227 -16.13 15.11 0.37
C GLY A 227 -16.42 15.65 1.77
N ARG A 228 -17.47 15.17 2.45
CA ARG A 228 -17.84 15.62 3.80
C ARG A 228 -17.08 14.81 4.85
N HIS A 229 -16.49 15.50 5.82
CA HIS A 229 -15.83 14.89 6.97
C HIS A 229 -16.86 14.25 7.92
N LEU A 230 -16.62 13.00 8.27
CA LEU A 230 -17.44 12.19 9.16
C LEU A 230 -16.71 11.98 10.48
N ASP A 231 -17.46 12.05 11.59
CA ASP A 231 -16.97 11.64 12.92
C ASP A 231 -15.69 12.31 13.42
N TYR A 232 -15.41 13.54 12.99
CA TYR A 232 -14.37 14.37 13.61
C TYR A 232 -14.85 14.97 14.94
N ARG A 233 -13.88 15.20 15.84
CA ARG A 233 -14.01 15.94 17.10
C ARG A 233 -12.88 16.97 17.19
N PRO A 234 -12.95 17.98 18.08
CA PRO A 234 -11.79 18.80 18.40
C PRO A 234 -10.61 17.91 18.83
N ALA A 235 -9.41 18.20 18.33
CA ALA A 235 -8.20 17.49 18.68
C ALA A 235 -7.83 17.78 20.14
N ARG A 236 -7.29 16.78 20.85
CA ARG A 236 -6.78 16.94 22.21
C ARG A 236 -5.27 16.93 22.14
N ILE A 237 -4.68 18.13 22.00
CA ILE A 237 -3.24 18.28 21.87
C ILE A 237 -2.65 18.44 23.28
N PRO A 238 -1.79 17.50 23.74
CA PRO A 238 -1.12 17.67 25.02
C PRO A 238 -0.26 18.94 25.01
N LYS A 239 -0.30 19.72 26.09
CA LYS A 239 0.62 20.84 26.25
C LYS A 239 2.05 20.31 26.24
N VAL A 240 2.91 20.92 25.42
CA VAL A 240 4.34 20.65 25.47
C VAL A 240 4.83 21.09 26.85
N ARG A 241 5.26 20.15 27.70
CA ARG A 241 5.96 20.48 28.95
C ARG A 241 7.30 21.12 28.60
N THR A 242 7.30 22.44 28.44
CA THR A 242 8.52 23.25 28.52
C THR A 242 9.02 23.11 29.95
N GLY A 243 10.22 22.56 30.13
CA GLY A 243 10.83 22.34 31.44
C GLY A 243 11.27 23.63 32.14
N GLU A 244 10.38 24.61 32.24
CA GLU A 244 10.60 25.87 32.96
C GLU A 244 9.82 25.93 34.30
N ASP A 245 9.15 24.83 34.70
CA ASP A 245 8.43 24.73 35.98
C ASP A 245 9.22 23.95 37.07
N GLU A 246 10.55 24.06 37.08
CA GLU A 246 11.34 23.83 38.30
C GLU A 246 11.61 25.20 38.94
N ASP A 247 10.62 25.76 39.63
CA ASP A 247 10.77 26.64 40.80
C ASP A 247 9.39 27.17 41.24
N GLY A 248 8.64 26.35 41.98
CA GLY A 248 7.35 26.72 42.52
C GLY A 248 6.90 25.81 43.66
N GLU A 249 7.52 25.94 44.83
CA GLU A 249 6.92 25.43 46.07
C GLU A 249 5.53 26.07 46.26
N GLY A 250 4.49 25.24 46.25
CA GLY A 250 3.13 25.67 46.51
C GLY A 250 2.20 24.48 46.68
N ASP A 251 2.07 24.01 47.92
CA ASP A 251 1.02 23.10 48.39
C ASP A 251 -0.34 23.46 47.79
N SER A 252 -0.96 22.52 47.08
CA SER A 252 -2.42 22.40 46.92
C SER A 252 -2.75 20.97 46.47
N GLU A 253 -3.13 20.13 47.43
CA GLU A 253 -3.91 18.93 47.18
C GLU A 253 -5.25 19.33 46.53
N ASP A 254 -5.75 18.50 45.60
CA ASP A 254 -7.07 18.55 44.93
C ASP A 254 -7.20 19.32 43.59
N ASN A 255 -6.66 18.74 42.51
CA ASN A 255 -7.32 18.56 41.19
C ASN A 255 -6.28 18.14 40.12
N ALA A 256 -5.87 16.88 40.14
CA ALA A 256 -5.20 16.28 38.99
C ALA A 256 -6.29 15.63 38.13
N GLU A 257 -6.65 16.23 36.98
CA GLU A 257 -7.01 15.50 35.73
C GLU A 257 -7.51 16.34 34.53
N GLU A 258 -7.63 17.68 34.56
CA GLU A 258 -8.19 18.42 33.39
C GLU A 258 -7.33 19.58 32.79
N ASP A 259 -6.25 20.04 33.44
CA ASP A 259 -5.58 21.31 33.05
C ASP A 259 -4.36 21.18 32.08
N ASP A 260 -3.95 19.96 31.71
CA ASP A 260 -2.73 19.70 30.89
C ASP A 260 -2.97 19.66 29.35
N ILE A 261 -4.18 20.00 28.89
CA ILE A 261 -4.55 20.04 27.45
C ILE A 261 -4.62 21.51 27.00
N GLU A 262 -4.05 21.86 25.83
CA GLU A 262 -4.26 23.20 25.25
C GLU A 262 -5.76 23.40 25.00
N GLU A 263 -6.28 24.63 25.22
CA GLU A 263 -7.66 24.93 24.84
C GLU A 263 -7.85 24.52 23.37
N PRO A 264 -8.85 23.68 23.06
CA PRO A 264 -8.99 23.11 21.73
C PRO A 264 -9.10 24.24 20.73
N SER A 265 -8.09 24.40 19.88
CA SER A 265 -8.21 25.25 18.71
C SER A 265 -9.33 24.67 17.86
N ASP A 266 -10.40 25.44 17.65
CA ASP A 266 -11.54 25.06 16.80
C ASP A 266 -11.11 24.67 15.36
N ASP A 267 -9.87 25.02 14.98
CA ASP A 267 -9.29 24.78 13.67
C ASP A 267 -8.64 23.38 13.52
N ILE A 268 -8.35 22.67 14.61
CA ILE A 268 -7.69 21.34 14.57
C ILE A 268 -8.65 20.25 15.00
N CYS A 269 -9.06 19.43 14.04
CA CYS A 269 -9.97 18.31 14.25
C CYS A 269 -9.23 16.97 14.20
N TRP A 270 -9.68 16.01 15.02
CA TRP A 270 -9.19 14.63 15.06
C TRP A 270 -10.33 13.62 14.85
N PRO A 271 -10.13 12.52 14.10
CA PRO A 271 -11.18 11.51 13.94
C PRO A 271 -11.48 10.78 15.27
N LYS A 272 -12.77 10.63 15.61
CA LYS A 272 -13.20 9.92 16.83
C LYS A 272 -12.76 8.45 16.84
N GLY A 273 -12.71 7.81 15.67
CA GLY A 273 -12.27 6.43 15.47
C GLY A 273 -10.83 6.30 14.96
N ALA A 274 -9.95 7.26 15.26
CA ALA A 274 -8.54 7.15 14.93
C ALA A 274 -7.90 5.95 15.67
N HIS A 275 -7.02 5.23 14.97
CA HIS A 275 -6.27 4.11 15.57
C HIS A 275 -5.17 4.61 16.50
N HIS A 276 -4.58 5.77 16.15
CA HIS A 276 -3.52 6.42 16.90
C HIS A 276 -4.07 7.60 17.68
N ALA A 277 -3.46 7.85 18.84
CA ALA A 277 -3.64 9.10 19.57
C ALA A 277 -2.90 10.24 18.85
N GLU A 278 -3.32 11.47 19.14
CA GLU A 278 -2.76 12.72 18.60
C GLU A 278 -1.23 12.81 18.74
N ASP A 279 -0.65 12.22 19.79
CA ASP A 279 0.78 12.28 20.13
C ASP A 279 1.58 11.03 19.72
N HIS A 280 0.94 10.00 19.15
CA HIS A 280 1.56 8.69 18.87
C HIS A 280 2.85 8.77 18.04
N PHE A 281 2.87 9.65 17.03
CA PHE A 281 4.01 9.82 16.14
C PHE A 281 4.95 10.98 16.56
N GLY A 282 4.76 11.53 17.76
CA GLY A 282 5.52 12.68 18.25
C GLY A 282 5.15 14.01 17.57
N HIS A 283 4.21 14.00 16.63
CA HIS A 283 3.66 15.19 15.99
C HIS A 283 2.18 14.96 15.67
N VAL A 284 1.35 15.94 16.01
CA VAL A 284 -0.10 15.90 15.75
C VAL A 284 -0.33 16.03 14.26
N PHE A 285 -0.70 14.92 13.62
CA PHE A 285 -0.87 14.85 12.18
C PHE A 285 -2.07 14.00 11.76
N ASP A 286 -3.04 14.65 11.15
CA ASP A 286 -4.15 14.04 10.44
C ASP A 286 -4.13 14.47 8.98
N ALA A 287 -4.43 13.57 8.05
CA ALA A 287 -4.41 13.87 6.62
C ALA A 287 -5.65 14.66 6.18
N GLY A 288 -6.78 14.50 6.88
CA GLY A 288 -8.10 15.01 6.52
C GLY A 288 -8.74 14.36 5.30
N ASP A 289 -7.95 14.05 4.26
CA ASP A 289 -8.41 13.60 2.95
C ASP A 289 -7.53 12.47 2.38
N HIS A 290 -7.95 11.85 1.27
CA HIS A 290 -7.15 10.93 0.47
C HIS A 290 -5.83 11.59 0.07
N ARG A 291 -4.70 10.87 0.19
CA ARG A 291 -3.38 11.47 -0.02
C ARG A 291 -2.38 10.52 -0.62
N LEU A 292 -1.52 11.05 -1.48
CA LEU A 292 -0.31 10.40 -1.96
C LEU A 292 0.88 10.95 -1.18
N TYR A 293 1.60 10.07 -0.50
CA TYR A 293 2.82 10.42 0.22
C TYR A 293 4.06 10.02 -0.57
N LYS A 294 5.13 10.81 -0.38
CA LYS A 294 6.50 10.46 -0.77
C LYS A 294 7.38 10.52 0.47
N PHE A 295 7.76 9.36 0.98
CA PHE A 295 8.75 9.24 2.05
C PHE A 295 10.13 9.17 1.41
N LYS A 296 11.04 10.06 1.82
CA LYS A 296 12.41 10.10 1.32
C LYS A 296 13.38 9.78 2.46
N PHE A 297 14.15 8.71 2.29
CA PHE A 297 15.11 8.26 3.29
C PHE A 297 16.46 8.92 3.03
N LYS A 298 16.99 9.63 4.03
CA LYS A 298 18.26 10.36 3.97
C LYS A 298 19.00 10.21 5.30
N MET A 299 20.33 10.41 5.28
CA MET A 299 21.15 10.41 6.50
C MET A 299 20.81 11.57 7.45
N ASP A 300 20.57 12.76 6.88
CA ASP A 300 20.26 13.98 7.64
C ASP A 300 18.86 14.48 7.25
N PRO A 301 17.78 13.87 7.77
CA PRO A 301 16.43 14.39 7.59
C PRO A 301 16.26 15.70 8.37
N ASP A 302 15.55 16.67 7.79
CA ASP A 302 15.14 17.87 8.53
C ASP A 302 13.87 17.53 9.33
N PRO A 303 13.94 17.45 10.68
CA PRO A 303 12.79 17.09 11.50
C PRO A 303 11.68 18.14 11.47
N ASN A 304 11.97 19.35 10.98
CA ASN A 304 10.97 20.43 10.87
C ASN A 304 10.19 20.37 9.55
N GLN A 305 10.64 19.55 8.59
CA GLN A 305 9.91 19.34 7.34
C GLN A 305 8.78 18.32 7.56
N LEU A 306 7.66 18.82 8.08
CA LEU A 306 6.49 18.01 8.40
C LEU A 306 5.42 18.10 7.31
N PRO A 307 4.59 17.05 7.13
CA PRO A 307 3.47 17.10 6.21
C PRO A 307 2.44 18.15 6.67
N TYR A 308 1.81 18.83 5.71
CA TYR A 308 0.74 19.78 6.01
C TYR A 308 -0.45 19.06 6.68
N TYR A 309 -0.96 19.62 7.79
CA TYR A 309 -2.13 19.13 8.51
C TYR A 309 -3.40 19.24 7.66
N GLY A 310 -4.24 18.21 7.63
CA GLY A 310 -5.49 18.22 6.87
C GLY A 310 -6.50 19.22 7.42
N SER A 311 -7.22 19.91 6.54
CA SER A 311 -8.29 20.85 6.94
C SER A 311 -9.61 20.12 7.22
N ALA A 312 -9.56 19.07 8.03
CA ALA A 312 -10.74 18.36 8.48
C ALA A 312 -11.62 19.26 9.34
N SER A 313 -12.93 19.18 9.15
CA SER A 313 -13.90 20.01 9.86
C SER A 313 -14.80 19.13 10.73
N LEU A 314 -15.33 19.71 11.80
CA LEU A 314 -16.42 19.07 12.54
C LEU A 314 -17.56 18.75 11.57
N SER A 315 -18.12 17.54 11.72
CA SER A 315 -19.32 17.16 10.99
C SER A 315 -20.44 18.13 11.35
N THR A 316 -20.71 19.10 10.48
CA THR A 316 -21.94 19.90 10.56
C THR A 316 -23.05 19.01 10.04
N GLY A 317 -23.69 18.28 10.95
CA GLY A 317 -24.87 17.48 10.64
C GLY A 317 -25.98 18.37 10.09
N PHE A 318 -26.04 18.51 8.77
CA PHE A 318 -27.21 19.02 8.07
C PHE A 318 -27.67 17.93 7.11
N TRP A 319 -28.70 17.21 7.57
CA TRP A 319 -29.70 16.57 6.73
C TRP A 319 -30.82 17.58 6.47
#